data_AF-A0A8J8D4N1-F1
#
_entry.id   AF-A0A8J8D4N1-F1
#
_cell.length_a   1.000
_cell.length_b   1.000
_cell.length_c   1.000
_cell.angle_alpha   90.00
_cell.angle_beta   90.00
_cell.angle_gamma   90.00
#
_symmetry.space_group_name_H-M   'P 1'
#
loop_
_entity.id
_entity.type
_entity.pdbx_description
1 polymer ?
#
loop_
_entity_poly.entity_id
_entity_poly.type
_entity_poly.pdbx_seq_one_letter_code
_entity_poly.pdbx_strand_id
1 'polypeptide(L)'
;MLKNLRVPRPRFITPGYNYHRVMKLRKTGVVLVLLLIVGVASGCISNSNGPTATQTTTSSIPDYVVVNGTKIYLDEIHFYMYGMKTCPHCQNMKKLIPETYGEDSLTYYELVDNEENTKLFQQIYQLTGIQGVPAIAITYNGTLYAIIEGEFNVTATPRIIQAAMSNNGVILFVGGQAYILPRDKEDSAKVIDELYVLFVEHKMPDSS
;
A
#
# COMPACT_ATOMS: atom_id res chain seq x y z
N MET A 1 -16.38 -39.65 23.66
CA MET A 1 -15.28 -40.08 22.77
C MET A 1 -15.19 -39.10 21.61
N LEU A 2 -14.38 -38.05 21.74
CA LEU A 2 -14.19 -37.01 20.71
C LEU A 2 -13.03 -37.44 19.80
N LYS A 3 -13.31 -37.60 18.51
CA LYS A 3 -12.29 -37.83 17.48
C LYS A 3 -11.65 -36.49 17.11
N ASN A 4 -10.35 -36.38 17.37
CA ASN A 4 -9.51 -35.29 16.90
C ASN A 4 -9.49 -35.28 15.36
N LEU A 5 -10.19 -34.32 14.75
CA LEU A 5 -10.03 -33.96 13.34
C LEU A 5 -8.87 -32.97 13.23
N ARG A 6 -7.73 -33.47 12.78
CA ARG A 6 -6.54 -32.67 12.47
C ARG A 6 -6.77 -32.03 11.11
N VAL A 7 -7.10 -30.73 11.10
CA VAL A 7 -7.17 -29.91 9.88
C VAL A 7 -5.77 -29.87 9.24
N PRO A 8 -5.60 -30.18 7.94
CA PRO A 8 -4.30 -30.12 7.29
C PRO A 8 -3.86 -28.66 7.12
N ARG A 9 -2.61 -28.35 7.50
CA ARG A 9 -2.02 -27.04 7.28
C ARG A 9 -1.82 -26.80 5.77
N PRO A 10 -2.07 -25.59 5.25
CA PRO A 10 -1.72 -25.25 3.88
C PRO A 10 -0.20 -25.39 3.69
N ARG A 11 0.17 -26.09 2.63
CA ARG A 11 1.55 -26.40 2.28
C ARG A 11 2.11 -25.19 1.52
N PHE A 12 2.75 -24.26 2.24
CA PHE A 12 3.52 -23.19 1.61
C PHE A 12 4.62 -23.81 0.73
N ILE A 13 4.59 -23.50 -0.56
CA ILE A 13 5.64 -23.85 -1.50
C ILE A 13 6.85 -23.00 -1.14
N THR A 14 7.87 -23.61 -0.54
CA THR A 14 9.18 -22.99 -0.39
C THR A 14 9.91 -23.04 -1.75
N PRO A 15 10.28 -21.91 -2.37
CA PRO A 15 11.18 -21.94 -3.52
C PRO A 15 12.60 -22.18 -3.01
N GLY A 16 13.24 -23.23 -3.52
CA GLY A 16 14.65 -23.52 -3.26
C GLY A 16 15.55 -22.39 -3.76
N TYR A 17 16.46 -21.95 -2.90
CA TYR A 17 17.51 -21.01 -3.22
C TYR A 17 18.51 -21.64 -4.21
N ASN A 18 18.69 -21.00 -5.37
CA ASN A 18 19.86 -21.23 -6.22
C ASN A 18 20.44 -19.88 -6.65
N TYR A 19 21.40 -19.40 -5.86
CA TYR A 19 22.23 -18.25 -6.20
C TYR A 19 23.27 -18.68 -7.23
N HIS A 20 23.05 -18.41 -8.51
CA HIS A 20 24.13 -18.20 -9.48
C HIS A 20 23.61 -17.62 -10.80
N ARG A 21 23.49 -16.29 -10.88
CA ARG A 21 23.68 -15.59 -12.16
C ARG A 21 24.19 -14.17 -11.94
N VAL A 22 25.51 -14.06 -11.94
CA VAL A 22 26.24 -12.79 -11.99
C VAL A 22 25.91 -12.11 -13.32
N MET A 23 25.26 -10.94 -13.26
CA MET A 23 25.09 -10.07 -14.43
C MET A 23 26.46 -9.59 -14.92
N LYS A 24 26.75 -9.88 -16.18
CA LYS A 24 27.90 -9.37 -16.93
C LYS A 24 27.62 -7.91 -17.29
N LEU A 25 28.16 -6.97 -16.53
CA LEU A 25 28.14 -5.55 -16.82
C LEU A 25 29.12 -5.25 -17.96
N ARG A 26 28.63 -5.09 -19.19
CA ARG A 26 29.44 -4.61 -20.32
C ARG A 26 29.65 -3.11 -20.16
N LYS A 27 30.84 -2.72 -19.69
CA LYS A 27 31.37 -1.37 -19.77
C LYS A 27 31.76 -1.09 -21.22
N THR A 28 31.03 -0.19 -21.88
CA THR A 28 31.53 0.58 -23.02
C THR A 28 31.33 2.04 -22.67
N GLY A 29 32.43 2.75 -22.49
CA GLY A 29 32.42 4.16 -22.15
C GLY A 29 32.55 5.06 -23.37
N VAL A 30 32.74 6.35 -23.02
CA VAL A 30 33.55 7.36 -23.71
C VAL A 30 32.79 8.27 -24.70
N VAL A 31 32.63 9.53 -24.24
CA VAL A 31 32.90 10.83 -24.94
C VAL A 31 31.72 11.64 -25.50
N LEU A 32 31.36 12.67 -24.72
CA LEU A 32 31.58 14.12 -24.96
C LEU A 32 31.06 14.72 -26.27
N VAL A 33 29.99 15.53 -26.18
CA VAL A 33 29.86 16.80 -26.94
C VAL A 33 29.12 17.84 -26.08
N LEU A 34 29.90 18.80 -25.58
CA LEU A 34 29.45 20.12 -25.13
C LEU A 34 29.15 20.95 -26.38
N LEU A 35 27.94 21.49 -26.50
CA LEU A 35 27.64 22.59 -27.42
C LEU A 35 26.88 23.70 -26.68
N LEU A 36 27.66 24.71 -26.28
CA LEU A 36 27.23 26.05 -25.95
C LEU A 36 26.65 26.71 -27.19
N ILE A 37 25.41 27.22 -27.14
CA ILE A 37 25.00 28.35 -27.97
C ILE A 37 24.14 29.31 -27.14
N VAL A 38 24.82 30.37 -26.67
CA VAL A 38 24.46 31.80 -26.72
C VAL A 38 22.97 32.17 -26.68
N GLY A 39 22.61 32.94 -25.65
CA GLY A 39 21.30 33.55 -25.50
C GLY A 39 21.02 34.71 -26.46
N VAL A 40 19.73 35.02 -26.58
CA VAL A 40 19.21 36.33 -26.98
C VAL A 40 18.16 36.75 -25.95
N ALA A 41 18.43 37.88 -25.30
CA ALA A 41 17.47 38.62 -24.50
C ALA A 41 16.61 39.48 -25.43
N SER A 42 15.30 39.53 -25.15
CA SER A 42 14.28 40.57 -25.47
C SER A 42 12.93 39.87 -25.26
N GLY A 43 12.03 40.22 -24.35
CA GLY A 43 11.67 41.52 -23.83
C GLY A 43 10.17 41.70 -24.07
N CYS A 44 9.35 41.59 -23.02
CA CYS A 44 8.02 42.19 -22.96
C CYS A 44 7.78 42.63 -21.52
N ILE A 45 8.04 43.91 -21.29
CA ILE A 45 7.47 44.70 -20.19
C ILE A 45 6.00 44.91 -20.56
N SER A 46 5.08 44.50 -19.69
CA SER A 46 3.71 45.01 -19.69
C SER A 46 3.37 45.39 -18.26
N ASN A 47 3.50 46.69 -18.01
CA ASN A 47 3.08 47.37 -16.81
C ASN A 47 1.60 47.74 -16.97
N SER A 48 0.71 47.02 -16.30
CA SER A 48 -0.67 47.46 -16.09
C SER A 48 -1.02 47.26 -14.62
N ASN A 49 -1.06 48.36 -13.89
CA ASN A 49 -1.61 48.44 -12.54
C ASN A 49 -3.09 48.08 -12.61
N GLY A 50 -3.42 46.85 -12.21
CA GLY A 50 -4.75 46.38 -11.86
C GLY A 50 -4.67 45.70 -10.49
N PRO A 51 -5.70 45.81 -9.63
CA PRO A 51 -5.61 45.40 -8.25
C PRO A 51 -5.30 43.91 -8.16
N THR A 52 -4.30 43.60 -7.34
CA THR A 52 -3.88 42.28 -6.90
C THR A 52 -5.10 41.46 -6.46
N ALA A 53 -5.62 40.64 -7.37
CA ALA A 53 -6.35 39.47 -6.98
C ALA A 53 -5.31 38.52 -6.38
N THR A 54 -5.29 38.43 -5.06
CA THR A 54 -4.66 37.33 -4.34
C THR A 54 -5.34 36.06 -4.85
N GLN A 55 -4.77 35.45 -5.88
CA GLN A 55 -5.04 34.06 -6.21
C GLN A 55 -4.44 33.28 -5.06
N THR A 56 -5.26 33.01 -4.05
CA THR A 56 -5.08 31.83 -3.23
C THR A 56 -5.18 30.67 -4.21
N THR A 57 -4.03 30.22 -4.71
CA THR A 57 -3.89 28.93 -5.37
C THR A 57 -4.25 27.92 -4.30
N THR A 58 -5.54 27.64 -4.18
CA THR A 58 -6.01 26.45 -3.48
C THR A 58 -5.50 25.34 -4.37
N SER A 59 -4.33 24.80 -4.05
CA SER A 59 -3.81 23.58 -4.64
C SER A 59 -4.79 22.47 -4.26
N SER A 60 -5.90 22.37 -5.01
CA SER A 60 -6.82 21.26 -4.91
C SER A 60 -6.02 20.04 -5.32
N ILE A 61 -5.72 19.18 -4.36
CA ILE A 61 -5.26 17.82 -4.63
C ILE A 61 -6.26 17.24 -5.64
N PRO A 62 -5.81 16.70 -6.79
CA PRO A 62 -6.73 16.20 -7.79
C PRO A 62 -7.59 15.09 -7.18
N ASP A 63 -8.91 15.17 -7.37
CA ASP A 63 -9.88 14.20 -6.82
C ASP A 63 -9.59 12.75 -7.26
N TYR A 64 -8.88 12.57 -8.38
CA TYR A 64 -8.49 11.26 -8.90
C TYR A 64 -7.15 11.29 -9.64
N VAL A 65 -6.57 10.11 -9.83
CA VAL A 65 -5.43 9.87 -10.74
C VAL A 65 -5.79 8.83 -11.79
N VAL A 66 -5.17 8.92 -12.98
CA VAL A 66 -5.32 7.93 -14.04
C VAL A 66 -4.12 6.99 -14.03
N VAL A 67 -4.36 5.70 -13.80
CA VAL A 67 -3.35 4.65 -13.86
C VAL A 67 -3.77 3.64 -14.93
N ASN A 68 -2.95 3.48 -15.98
CA ASN A 68 -3.23 2.55 -17.09
C ASN A 68 -4.66 2.69 -17.66
N GLY A 69 -5.15 3.93 -17.80
CA GLY A 69 -6.49 4.23 -18.31
C GLY A 69 -7.63 4.07 -17.29
N THR A 70 -7.35 3.62 -16.06
CA THR A 70 -8.32 3.53 -14.97
C THR A 70 -8.27 4.79 -14.11
N LYS A 71 -9.42 5.43 -13.86
CA LYS A 71 -9.52 6.51 -12.86
C LYS A 71 -9.61 5.91 -11.47
N ILE A 72 -8.75 6.34 -10.56
CA ILE A 72 -8.76 5.98 -9.14
C ILE A 72 -9.01 7.26 -8.35
N TYR A 73 -10.17 7.35 -7.72
CA TYR A 73 -10.56 8.48 -6.88
C TYR A 73 -9.85 8.41 -5.53
N LEU A 74 -9.21 9.50 -5.11
CA LEU A 74 -8.33 9.48 -3.94
C LEU A 74 -9.11 9.46 -2.62
N ASP A 75 -10.31 10.05 -2.61
CA ASP A 75 -11.24 10.10 -1.48
C ASP A 75 -11.97 8.77 -1.22
N GLU A 76 -11.93 7.84 -2.17
CA GLU A 76 -12.46 6.48 -1.99
C GLU A 76 -11.43 5.50 -1.39
N ILE A 77 -10.20 5.95 -1.14
CA ILE A 77 -9.12 5.12 -0.57
C ILE A 77 -9.12 5.24 0.96
N HIS A 78 -9.15 4.10 1.65
CA HIS A 78 -9.03 4.07 3.11
C HIS A 78 -8.01 3.02 3.57
N PHE A 79 -7.24 3.39 4.60
CA PHE A 79 -6.18 2.58 5.18
C PHE A 79 -6.57 2.08 6.58
N TYR A 80 -6.27 0.82 6.87
CA TYR A 80 -6.42 0.24 8.20
C TYR A 80 -5.07 -0.28 8.66
N MET A 81 -4.55 0.22 9.77
CA MET A 81 -3.17 -0.06 10.18
C MET A 81 -3.09 -0.56 11.61
N TYR A 82 -2.58 -1.78 11.79
CA TYR A 82 -2.07 -2.24 13.08
C TYR A 82 -0.65 -1.71 13.28
N GLY A 83 -0.41 -1.10 14.44
CA GLY A 83 0.88 -0.48 14.75
C GLY A 83 1.15 -0.33 16.24
N MET A 84 2.36 0.14 16.56
CA MET A 84 2.76 0.44 17.93
C MET A 84 3.18 1.91 18.09
N LYS A 85 2.78 2.54 19.18
CA LYS A 85 3.21 3.90 19.56
C LYS A 85 4.73 4.06 19.65
N THR A 86 5.44 2.97 19.93
CA THR A 86 6.90 2.91 20.05
C THR A 86 7.62 2.60 18.74
N CYS A 87 6.90 2.28 17.66
CA CYS A 87 7.49 1.91 16.37
C CYS A 87 7.66 3.15 15.47
N PRO A 88 8.90 3.58 15.13
CA PRO A 88 9.13 4.73 14.25
C PRO A 88 8.45 4.57 12.89
N HIS A 89 8.44 3.35 12.35
CA HIS A 89 7.80 3.06 11.07
C HIS A 89 6.28 3.24 11.09
N CYS A 90 5.64 2.86 12.19
CA CYS A 90 4.21 3.11 12.40
C CYS A 90 3.92 4.61 12.49
N GLN A 91 4.76 5.36 13.22
CA GLN A 91 4.58 6.81 13.36
C GLN A 91 4.75 7.54 12.02
N ASN A 92 5.71 7.11 11.21
CA ASN A 92 5.93 7.67 9.88
C ASN A 92 4.70 7.43 8.98
N MET A 93 4.20 6.19 8.91
CA MET A 93 3.00 5.89 8.12
C MET A 93 1.74 6.58 8.65
N LYS A 94 1.60 6.70 9.98
CA LYS A 94 0.48 7.39 10.64
C LYS A 94 0.45 8.89 10.31
N LYS A 95 1.59 9.46 9.93
CA LYS A 95 1.71 10.83 9.44
C LYS A 95 1.47 10.93 7.93
N LEU A 96 2.20 10.13 7.14
CA LEU A 96 2.23 10.25 5.68
C LEU A 96 0.88 9.91 5.02
N ILE A 97 0.13 8.96 5.57
CA ILE A 97 -1.17 8.56 5.02
C ILE A 97 -2.17 9.73 5.08
N PRO A 98 -2.47 10.30 6.27
CA PRO A 98 -3.31 11.49 6.38
C PRO A 98 -2.84 12.69 5.55
N GLU A 99 -1.54 12.97 5.53
CA GLU A 99 -0.98 14.07 4.73
C GLU A 99 -1.22 13.90 3.23
N THR A 100 -1.35 12.65 2.76
CA THR A 100 -1.54 12.34 1.33
C THR A 100 -3.01 12.21 0.94
N TYR A 101 -3.83 11.58 1.78
CA TYR A 101 -5.21 11.18 1.44
C TYR A 101 -6.29 11.87 2.30
N GLY A 102 -5.91 12.73 3.24
CA GLY A 102 -6.81 13.44 4.15
C GLY A 102 -6.87 12.80 5.53
N GLU A 103 -7.23 13.60 6.55
CA GLU A 103 -7.18 13.21 7.97
C GLU A 103 -7.99 11.95 8.30
N ASP A 104 -9.12 11.75 7.63
CA ASP A 104 -10.02 10.61 7.88
C ASP A 104 -9.61 9.35 7.10
N SER A 105 -8.54 9.38 6.31
CA SER A 105 -8.13 8.26 5.45
C SER A 105 -7.53 7.06 6.20
N LEU A 106 -7.27 7.18 7.50
CA LEU A 106 -6.58 6.17 8.30
C LEU A 106 -7.35 5.76 9.55
N THR A 107 -7.67 4.47 9.65
CA THR A 107 -8.01 3.82 10.92
C THR A 107 -6.76 3.17 11.51
N TYR A 108 -6.38 3.57 12.72
CA TYR A 108 -5.18 3.07 13.41
C TYR A 108 -5.52 2.22 14.63
N TYR A 109 -5.00 0.99 14.65
CA TYR A 109 -5.15 0.02 15.72
C TYR A 109 -3.85 -0.07 16.52
N GLU A 110 -3.83 0.53 17.72
CA GLU A 110 -2.69 0.47 18.63
C GLU A 110 -2.58 -0.91 19.27
N LEU A 111 -1.40 -1.52 19.20
CA LEU A 111 -1.13 -2.83 19.82
C LEU A 111 -0.67 -2.70 21.29
N VAL A 112 0.05 -1.63 21.64
CA VAL A 112 0.59 -1.50 23.01
C VAL A 112 -0.54 -1.24 23.99
N ASP A 113 -0.59 -2.05 25.05
CA ASP A 113 -1.62 -2.02 26.10
C ASP A 113 -3.04 -2.30 25.56
N ASN A 114 -3.17 -2.98 24.40
CA ASN A 114 -4.45 -3.38 23.82
C ASN A 114 -4.47 -4.86 23.46
N GLU A 115 -5.10 -5.67 24.33
CA GLU A 115 -5.17 -7.12 24.20
C GLU A 115 -6.03 -7.56 22.99
N GLU A 116 -7.11 -6.85 22.71
CA GLU A 116 -8.01 -7.16 21.58
C GLU A 116 -7.29 -6.99 20.24
N ASN A 117 -6.65 -5.84 20.03
CA ASN A 117 -5.88 -5.59 18.81
C ASN A 117 -4.72 -6.58 18.66
N THR A 118 -4.09 -6.97 19.77
CA THR A 118 -3.04 -7.98 19.78
C THR A 118 -3.57 -9.35 19.32
N LYS A 119 -4.76 -9.76 19.76
CA LYS A 119 -5.38 -11.03 19.33
C LYS A 119 -5.76 -11.00 17.84
N LEU A 120 -6.34 -9.90 17.37
CA LEU A 120 -6.68 -9.72 15.95
C LEU A 120 -5.41 -9.75 15.08
N PHE A 121 -4.35 -9.07 15.52
CA PHE A 121 -3.06 -9.08 14.83
C PHE A 121 -2.42 -10.47 14.78
N GLN A 122 -2.58 -11.29 15.82
CA GLN A 122 -2.14 -12.69 15.79
C GLN A 122 -2.87 -13.52 14.73
N GLN A 123 -4.16 -13.26 14.47
CA GLN A 123 -4.87 -13.93 13.36
C GLN A 123 -4.32 -13.49 12.00
N ILE A 124 -4.02 -12.19 11.84
CA ILE A 124 -3.36 -11.67 10.63
C ILE A 124 -2.03 -12.39 10.40
N TYR A 125 -1.21 -12.56 11.44
CA TYR A 125 0.03 -13.33 11.37
C TYR A 125 -0.21 -14.78 10.91
N GLN A 126 -1.24 -15.46 11.45
CA GLN A 126 -1.54 -16.86 11.09
C GLN A 126 -1.96 -16.99 9.61
N LEU A 127 -2.71 -16.03 9.09
CA LEU A 127 -3.19 -16.03 7.70
C LEU A 127 -2.12 -15.64 6.69
N THR A 128 -1.27 -14.68 7.03
CA THR A 128 -0.40 -14.00 6.05
C THR A 128 1.09 -14.23 6.27
N GLY A 129 1.50 -14.58 7.50
CA GLY A 129 2.90 -14.63 7.92
C GLY A 129 3.51 -13.27 8.29
N ILE A 130 2.73 -12.18 8.29
CA ILE A 130 3.19 -10.83 8.69
C ILE A 130 3.56 -10.84 10.17
N GLN A 131 4.82 -10.54 10.47
CA GLN A 131 5.36 -10.58 11.84
C GLN A 131 5.64 -9.18 12.39
N GLY A 132 5.86 -8.21 11.50
CA GLY A 132 6.18 -6.84 11.86
C GLY A 132 4.99 -5.89 11.77
N VAL A 133 5.18 -4.72 12.38
CA VAL A 133 4.32 -3.54 12.18
C VAL A 133 5.10 -2.42 11.51
N PRO A 134 4.44 -1.52 10.74
CA PRO A 134 3.00 -1.48 10.49
C PRO A 134 2.52 -2.63 9.60
N ALA A 135 1.32 -3.14 9.86
CA ALA A 135 0.59 -3.99 8.93
C ALA A 135 -0.62 -3.22 8.43
N ILE A 136 -0.71 -3.01 7.11
CA ILE A 136 -1.59 -2.01 6.51
C ILE A 136 -2.49 -2.67 5.48
N ALA A 137 -3.80 -2.60 5.68
CA ALA A 137 -4.77 -2.89 4.65
C ALA A 137 -5.13 -1.63 3.87
N ILE A 138 -5.33 -1.78 2.56
CA ILE A 138 -5.79 -0.72 1.66
C ILE A 138 -7.13 -1.15 1.10
N THR A 139 -8.15 -0.34 1.33
CA THR A 139 -9.45 -0.47 0.68
C THR A 139 -9.66 0.65 -0.33
N TYR A 140 -10.43 0.36 -1.37
CA TYR A 140 -10.89 1.34 -2.34
C TYR A 140 -12.38 1.10 -2.59
N ASN A 141 -13.20 2.12 -2.36
CA ASN A 141 -14.66 2.03 -2.37
C ASN A 141 -15.17 0.83 -1.53
N GLY A 142 -14.66 0.72 -0.30
CA GLY A 142 -15.01 -0.36 0.64
C GLY A 142 -14.49 -1.76 0.28
N THR A 143 -13.79 -1.94 -0.84
CA THR A 143 -13.24 -3.23 -1.26
C THR A 143 -11.76 -3.34 -0.92
N LEU A 144 -11.33 -4.43 -0.28
CA LEU A 144 -9.91 -4.68 0.05
C LEU A 144 -9.07 -4.91 -1.21
N TYR A 145 -7.94 -4.24 -1.40
CA TYR A 145 -7.07 -4.42 -2.57
C TYR A 145 -5.62 -4.75 -2.23
N ALA A 146 -5.15 -4.41 -1.03
CA ALA A 146 -3.82 -4.82 -0.60
C ALA A 146 -3.72 -5.01 0.90
N ILE A 147 -2.79 -5.87 1.31
CA ILE A 147 -2.24 -5.98 2.66
C ILE A 147 -0.72 -5.83 2.55
N ILE A 148 -0.13 -4.93 3.34
CA ILE A 148 1.28 -4.56 3.25
C ILE A 148 1.93 -4.69 4.63
N GLU A 149 3.04 -5.44 4.71
CA GLU A 149 3.97 -5.42 5.83
C GLU A 149 5.01 -4.31 5.66
N GLY A 150 5.10 -3.41 6.63
CA GLY A 150 6.12 -2.37 6.73
C GLY A 150 5.74 -1.04 6.08
N GLU A 151 6.72 -0.12 6.05
CA GLU A 151 6.57 1.15 5.35
C GLU A 151 6.53 0.95 3.84
N PHE A 152 5.81 1.84 3.15
CA PHE A 152 5.79 1.88 1.70
C PHE A 152 5.60 3.32 1.20
N ASN A 153 5.82 3.54 -0.09
CA ASN A 153 5.53 4.82 -0.71
C ASN A 153 4.00 5.00 -0.84
N VAL A 154 3.42 5.81 0.05
CA VAL A 154 1.99 6.11 0.13
C VAL A 154 1.41 6.64 -1.20
N THR A 155 2.20 7.35 -2.00
CA THR A 155 1.77 7.85 -3.33
C THR A 155 1.66 6.76 -4.39
N ALA A 156 2.17 5.56 -4.12
CA ALA A 156 2.05 4.41 -5.02
C ALA A 156 0.69 3.70 -4.90
N THR A 157 -0.14 4.02 -3.91
CA THR A 157 -1.41 3.34 -3.63
C THR A 157 -2.34 3.20 -4.84
N PRO A 158 -2.56 4.22 -5.70
CA PRO A 158 -3.40 4.06 -6.87
C PRO A 158 -2.88 3.01 -7.87
N ARG A 159 -1.54 2.87 -7.96
CA ARG A 159 -0.92 1.81 -8.78
C ARG A 159 -1.08 0.43 -8.16
N ILE A 160 -1.04 0.33 -6.83
CA ILE A 160 -1.28 -0.92 -6.11
C ILE A 160 -2.73 -1.38 -6.33
N ILE A 161 -3.70 -0.48 -6.15
CA ILE A 161 -5.13 -0.75 -6.39
C ILE A 161 -5.35 -1.18 -7.84
N GLN A 162 -4.82 -0.43 -8.81
CA GLN A 162 -4.99 -0.76 -10.23
C GLN A 162 -4.37 -2.13 -10.59
N ALA A 163 -3.21 -2.47 -10.00
CA ALA A 163 -2.58 -3.76 -10.20
C ALA A 163 -3.43 -4.90 -9.61
N ALA A 164 -4.00 -4.70 -8.43
CA ALA A 164 -4.88 -5.66 -7.77
C ALA A 164 -6.18 -5.89 -8.60
N MET A 165 -6.79 -4.82 -9.12
CA MET A 165 -7.92 -4.88 -10.05
C MET A 165 -7.58 -5.69 -11.32
N SER A 166 -6.42 -5.41 -11.92
CA SER A 166 -5.98 -6.07 -13.16
C SER A 166 -5.75 -7.58 -12.99
N ASN A 167 -5.45 -8.01 -11.76
CA ASN A 167 -5.23 -9.42 -11.42
C ASN A 167 -6.44 -10.07 -10.75
N ASN A 168 -7.59 -9.39 -10.69
CA ASN A 168 -8.79 -9.87 -9.98
C ASN A 168 -8.48 -10.39 -8.58
N GLY A 169 -7.71 -9.63 -7.79
CA GLY A 169 -7.13 -10.13 -6.54
C GLY A 169 -6.86 -9.07 -5.50
N VAL A 170 -6.31 -9.52 -4.36
CA VAL A 170 -5.70 -8.70 -3.32
C VAL A 170 -4.18 -8.91 -3.39
N ILE A 171 -3.41 -7.83 -3.38
CA ILE A 171 -1.94 -7.93 -3.33
C ILE A 171 -1.50 -8.05 -1.88
N LEU A 172 -0.77 -9.11 -1.55
CA LEU A 172 -0.18 -9.32 -0.23
C LEU A 172 1.34 -9.08 -0.32
N PHE A 173 1.85 -8.09 0.39
CA PHE A 173 3.28 -7.87 0.58
C PHE A 173 3.71 -8.35 1.96
N VAL A 174 4.53 -9.39 2.02
CA VAL A 174 5.02 -10.00 3.26
C VAL A 174 6.43 -10.55 3.05
N GLY A 175 7.32 -10.37 4.03
CA GLY A 175 8.70 -10.87 3.97
C GLY A 175 9.50 -10.33 2.77
N GLY A 176 9.18 -9.13 2.29
CA GLY A 176 9.80 -8.53 1.11
C GLY A 176 9.42 -9.18 -0.22
N GLN A 177 8.38 -10.01 -0.25
CA GLN A 177 7.81 -10.62 -1.45
C GLN A 177 6.40 -10.07 -1.71
N ALA A 178 5.94 -10.18 -2.96
CA ALA A 178 4.59 -9.81 -3.36
C ALA A 178 3.86 -11.04 -3.88
N TYR A 179 2.66 -11.27 -3.35
CA TYR A 179 1.75 -12.35 -3.74
C TYR A 179 0.43 -11.76 -4.22
N ILE A 180 -0.28 -12.51 -5.06
CA ILE A 180 -1.65 -12.19 -5.44
C ILE A 180 -2.53 -13.26 -4.81
N LEU A 181 -3.54 -12.83 -4.05
CA LEU A 181 -4.65 -13.65 -3.60
C LEU A 181 -5.78 -13.49 -4.63
N PRO A 182 -6.02 -14.45 -5.54
CA PRO A 182 -7.03 -14.31 -6.57
C PRO A 182 -8.43 -14.48 -5.97
N ARG A 183 -9.38 -13.60 -6.31
CA ARG A 183 -10.74 -13.65 -5.78
C ARG A 183 -11.55 -14.85 -6.29
N ASP A 184 -11.15 -15.42 -7.42
CA ASP A 184 -11.83 -16.55 -8.07
C ASP A 184 -11.34 -17.92 -7.56
N LYS A 185 -10.42 -17.95 -6.59
CA LYS A 185 -9.95 -19.18 -5.94
C LYS A 185 -10.53 -19.27 -4.55
N GLU A 186 -11.26 -20.36 -4.27
CA GLU A 186 -11.98 -20.56 -3.00
C GLU A 186 -11.10 -20.32 -1.76
N ASP A 187 -9.91 -20.92 -1.71
CA ASP A 187 -9.00 -20.76 -0.56
C ASP A 187 -8.53 -19.30 -0.39
N SER A 188 -8.28 -18.60 -1.51
CA SER A 188 -7.87 -17.19 -1.47
C SER A 188 -9.04 -16.27 -1.12
N ALA A 189 -10.24 -16.55 -1.62
CA ALA A 189 -11.45 -15.81 -1.29
C ALA A 189 -11.73 -15.85 0.22
N LYS A 190 -11.66 -17.05 0.84
CA LYS A 190 -11.80 -17.21 2.29
C LYS A 190 -10.79 -16.37 3.07
N VAL A 191 -9.52 -16.41 2.67
CA VAL A 191 -8.46 -15.61 3.31
C VAL A 191 -8.73 -14.11 3.14
N ILE A 192 -9.19 -13.67 1.97
CA ILE A 192 -9.54 -12.27 1.71
C ILE A 192 -10.70 -11.82 2.62
N ASP A 193 -11.72 -12.66 2.78
CA ASP A 193 -12.88 -12.37 3.64
C ASP A 193 -12.46 -12.28 5.12
N GLU A 194 -11.64 -13.21 5.61
CA GLU A 194 -11.12 -13.14 6.97
C GLU A 194 -10.22 -11.92 7.19
N LEU A 195 -9.38 -11.56 6.22
CA LEU A 195 -8.58 -10.34 6.29
C LEU A 195 -9.45 -9.09 6.28
N TYR A 196 -10.54 -9.07 5.52
CA TYR A 196 -11.51 -7.98 5.55
C TYR A 196 -12.12 -7.84 6.95
N VAL A 197 -12.56 -8.94 7.56
CA VAL A 197 -13.12 -8.94 8.91
C VAL A 197 -12.11 -8.43 9.95
N LEU A 198 -10.85 -8.87 9.87
CA LEU A 198 -9.80 -8.49 10.82
C LEU A 198 -9.37 -7.02 10.69
N PHE A 199 -9.29 -6.48 9.47
CA PHE A 199 -8.83 -5.11 9.24
C PHE A 199 -9.97 -4.08 9.20
N VAL A 200 -11.06 -4.39 8.53
CA VAL A 200 -12.13 -3.44 8.20
C VAL A 200 -13.26 -3.50 9.21
N GLU A 201 -13.79 -4.69 9.49
CA GLU A 201 -14.84 -4.86 10.49
C GLU A 201 -14.30 -4.85 11.93
N HIS A 202 -12.99 -5.09 12.08
CA HIS A 202 -12.25 -5.06 13.34
C HIS A 202 -12.88 -5.96 14.42
N LYS A 203 -13.09 -7.23 14.07
CA LYS A 203 -13.61 -8.25 14.99
C LYS A 203 -12.95 -9.60 14.74
N MET A 204 -13.05 -10.51 15.71
CA MET A 204 -12.60 -11.88 15.51
C MET A 204 -13.50 -12.57 14.46
N PRO A 205 -12.95 -13.31 13.49
CA PRO A 205 -13.75 -14.09 12.56
C PRO A 205 -14.53 -15.17 13.33
N ASP A 206 -15.75 -15.45 12.89
CA ASP A 206 -16.50 -16.59 13.39
C ASP A 206 -15.68 -17.86 13.11
N SER A 207 -15.43 -18.66 14.15
CA SER A 207 -14.66 -19.90 14.03
C SER A 207 -15.32 -20.82 13.00
N SER A 208 -14.68 -21.01 11.84
CA SER A 208 -15.11 -21.95 10.81
C SER A 208 -14.59 -23.37 11.05
#